data_AF-A0A851E2Z0-F1
#
_entry.id   AF-A0A851E2Z0-F1
#
_cell.length_a   1.000
_cell.length_b   1.000
_cell.length_c   1.000
_cell.angle_alpha   90.00
_cell.angle_beta   90.00
_cell.angle_gamma   90.00
#
_symmetry.space_group_name_H-M   'P 1'
#
loop_
_entity.id
_entity.type
_entity.pdbx_description
1 polymer ?
#
loop_
_entity_poly.entity_id
_entity_poly.type
_entity_poly.pdbx_seq_one_letter_code
_entity_poly.pdbx_strand_id
1 'polypeptide(L)' 'QIAREHGIRFFETSAKANINIEKAFLTLAEDILRKVGAPSIPLEQISRNSTSHCFDVHLSCC' A
#
# COMPACT_ATOMS: atom_id res chain seq x y z
N GLN A 1 0.69 6.40 24.61
CA GLN A 1 0.04 5.67 23.49
C GLN A 1 0.22 6.50 22.23
N ILE A 2 1.33 6.34 21.51
CA ILE A 2 1.83 7.30 20.50
C ILE A 2 0.86 7.45 19.32
N ALA A 3 0.39 6.35 18.75
CA ALA A 3 -0.53 6.34 17.61
C ALA A 3 -1.81 7.15 17.87
N ARG A 4 -2.42 6.99 19.05
CA ARG A 4 -3.63 7.75 19.42
C ARG A 4 -3.34 9.23 19.66
N GLU A 5 -2.20 9.55 20.27
CA GLU A 5 -1.78 10.93 20.54
C GLU A 5 -1.54 11.72 19.24
N HIS A 6 -1.07 11.07 18.18
CA HIS A 6 -0.80 11.71 16.88
C HIS A 6 -1.90 11.48 15.82
N GLY A 7 -3.00 10.77 16.15
CA GLY A 7 -4.04 10.43 15.18
C GLY A 7 -3.58 9.51 14.05
N ILE A 8 -2.51 8.74 14.27
CA ILE A 8 -1.93 7.81 13.30
C ILE A 8 -2.49 6.42 13.60
N ARG A 9 -2.92 5.68 12.57
CA ARG A 9 -3.36 4.29 12.75
C ARG A 9 -2.16 3.35 12.89
N PHE A 10 -2.30 2.35 13.76
CA PHE A 10 -1.27 1.35 14.02
C PHE A 10 -1.80 -0.06 13.74
N PHE A 11 -0.96 -0.89 13.12
CA PHE A 11 -1.23 -2.30 12.86
C PHE A 11 -0.05 -3.13 13.36
N GLU A 12 -0.34 -4.16 14.17
CA GLU A 12 0.62 -5.22 14.43
C GLU A 12 0.57 -6.22 13.26
N THR A 13 1.70 -6.48 12.62
CA THR A 13 1.78 -7.36 11.45
C THR A 13 2.80 -8.46 11.68
N SER A 14 2.58 -9.62 11.05
CA SER A 14 3.58 -10.69 10.97
C SER A 14 3.68 -11.13 9.53
N ALA A 15 4.81 -10.81 8.88
CA ALA A 15 5.08 -11.27 7.53
C ALA A 15 5.20 -12.81 7.48
N LYS A 16 5.84 -13.40 8.50
CA LYS A 16 6.03 -14.86 8.60
C LYS A 16 4.70 -15.63 8.70
N ALA A 17 3.75 -15.07 9.45
CA ALA A 17 2.42 -15.69 9.64
C ALA A 17 1.34 -15.11 8.72
N ASN A 18 1.70 -14.18 7.82
CA ASN A 18 0.78 -13.43 6.96
C ASN A 18 -0.36 -12.73 7.73
N ILE A 19 -0.08 -12.23 8.93
CA ILE A 19 -1.07 -11.56 9.79
C ILE A 19 -1.11 -10.08 9.45
N ASN A 20 -2.31 -9.56 9.18
CA ASN A 20 -2.61 -8.14 8.95
C ASN A 20 -1.87 -7.46 7.79
N ILE A 21 -1.20 -8.23 6.92
CA ILE A 21 -0.47 -7.69 5.76
C ILE A 21 -1.44 -7.00 4.80
N GLU A 22 -2.39 -7.75 4.23
CA GLU A 22 -3.36 -7.22 3.26
C GLU A 22 -4.19 -6.08 3.87
N LYS A 23 -4.68 -6.29 5.09
CA LYS A 23 -5.47 -5.28 5.80
C LYS A 23 -4.70 -3.97 6.00
N ALA A 24 -3.42 -4.02 6.38
CA ALA A 24 -2.61 -2.81 6.56
C ALA A 24 -2.46 -2.03 5.25
N PHE A 25 -2.18 -2.71 4.14
CA PHE A 25 -2.03 -2.06 2.82
C PHE A 25 -3.34 -1.49 2.30
N LEU A 26 -4.44 -2.25 2.33
CA LEU A 26 -5.75 -1.77 1.89
C LEU A 26 -6.20 -0.56 2.70
N THR A 27 -6.07 -0.64 4.03
CA THR A 27 -6.47 0.45 4.92
C THR A 27 -5.63 1.70 4.69
N LEU A 28 -4.33 1.57 4.35
CA LEU A 28 -3.48 2.70 4.00
C LEU A 28 -3.89 3.32 2.65
N ALA A 29 -4.15 2.50 1.63
CA ALA A 29 -4.59 2.96 0.31
C ALA A 29 -5.92 3.71 0.39
N GLU A 30 -6.89 3.18 1.15
CA GLU A 30 -8.17 3.84 1.40
C GLU A 30 -8.01 5.19 2.10
N ASP A 31 -7.05 5.33 3.01
CA ASP A 31 -6.75 6.60 3.66
C ASP A 31 -6.21 7.64 2.71
N ILE A 32 -5.26 7.23 1.87
CA ILE A 32 -4.69 8.09 0.85
C ILE A 32 -5.82 8.55 -0.09
N LEU A 33 -6.66 7.61 -0.56
CA LEU A 33 -7.80 7.91 -1.43
C LEU A 33 -8.78 8.90 -0.80
N ARG A 34 -9.15 8.69 0.47
CA ARG A 34 -10.05 9.61 1.19
C ARG A 34 -9.43 10.99 1.40
N LYS A 35 -8.13 11.06 1.65
CA LYS A 35 -7.41 12.30 1.93
C LYS A 35 -7.16 13.14 0.67
N VAL A 36 -6.82 12.49 -0.44
CA VAL A 36 -6.57 13.12 -1.73
C VAL A 36 -7.88 13.46 -2.46
N GLY A 37 -9.01 12.89 -2.00
CA GLY A 37 -10.28 12.90 -2.71
C GLY A 37 -10.29 11.77 -3.75
N ALA A 38 -11.48 11.28 -4.12
CA ALA A 38 -11.58 10.36 -5.24
C ALA A 38 -10.92 11.04 -6.44
N PRO A 39 -9.82 10.51 -7.00
CA PRO A 39 -9.26 11.08 -8.19
C PRO A 39 -10.39 11.06 -9.21
N SER A 40 -10.66 12.19 -9.87
CA SER A 40 -11.45 12.24 -11.10
C SER A 40 -10.78 11.48 -12.26
N ILE A 41 -9.91 10.52 -11.94
CA ILE A 41 -9.28 9.60 -12.87
C ILE A 41 -10.35 8.56 -13.21
N PRO A 42 -10.79 8.49 -14.49
CA PRO A 42 -11.68 7.45 -14.92
C PRO A 42 -11.03 6.09 -14.63
N LEU A 43 -11.77 5.20 -13.97
CA LEU A 43 -11.33 3.85 -13.54
C LEU A 43 -10.84 2.95 -14.69
N GLU A 44 -10.87 3.43 -15.93
CA GLU A 44 -10.40 2.77 -17.16
C GLU A 44 -8.86 2.62 -17.24
N GLN A 45 -8.08 3.31 -16.40
CA GLN A 45 -6.61 3.32 -16.49
C GLN A 45 -5.88 2.53 -15.39
N ILE A 46 -6.58 2.02 -14.37
CA ILE A 46 -5.93 1.33 -13.23
C ILE A 46 -5.54 -0.12 -13.55
N SER A 47 -5.95 -0.67 -14.71
CA SER A 47 -5.66 -2.07 -15.09
C SER A 47 -4.84 -2.25 -16.40
N ARG A 48 -4.39 -1.18 -17.08
CA ARG A 48 -3.76 -1.31 -18.42
C ARG A 48 -2.29 -0.92 -18.56
N ASN A 49 -1.53 -0.85 -17.48
CA ASN A 49 -0.06 -0.80 -17.56
C ASN A 49 0.62 -1.98 -16.88
N SER A 50 -0.05 -3.14 -16.92
CA SER A 50 0.65 -4.44 -16.99
C SER A 50 1.35 -4.59 -18.35
N THR A 51 2.26 -3.68 -18.68
CA THR A 51 3.32 -3.93 -19.65
C THR A 51 4.62 -3.93 -18.88
N SER A 52 4.98 -5.14 -18.45
CA SER A 52 6.33 -5.70 -18.52
C SER A 52 7.45 -4.68 -18.65
N HIS A 53 7.85 -4.08 -17.53
CA HIS A 53 9.26 -3.89 -17.30
C HIS A 53 9.63 -4.86 -16.19
N CYS A 54 10.24 -5.99 -16.56
CA CYS A 54 11.20 -6.63 -15.70
C CYS A 54 12.18 -5.54 -15.26
N PHE A 55 12.00 -4.98 -14.07
CA PHE A 55 13.12 -4.40 -13.37
C PHE A 55 13.89 -5.58 -12.83
N ASP A 56 14.96 -5.91 -13.54
CA ASP A 56 16.07 -6.70 -13.05
C ASP A 56 16.36 -6.33 -11.60
N VAL A 57 15.88 -7.16 -10.67
CA VAL A 57 16.57 -7.34 -9.39
C VAL A 57 17.61 -8.41 -9.63
N HIS A 58 18.60 -8.08 -10.48
CA HIS A 58 19.86 -8.79 -10.43
C HIS A 58 20.56 -8.33 -9.15
N LEU A 59 20.44 -9.19 -8.15
CA LEU A 59 21.46 -9.48 -7.15
C LEU A 59 22.74 -8.64 -7.27
N SER A 60 22.90 -7.69 -6.35
CA SER A 60 24.19 -7.58 -5.68
C SER A 60 23.91 -7.74 -4.20
N CYS A 61 24.25 -8.93 -3.70
CA CYS A 61 24.72 -9.06 -2.33
C CYS A 61 25.71 -7.92 -2.03
N CYS A 62 25.39 -7.15 -1.00
CA CYS A 62 26.30 -6.63 0.01
C CYS A 62 25.49 -6.54 1.30
#